data_AF-A0A365TDL8-F1
#
_entry.id   AF-A0A365TDL8-F1
#
_cell.length_a   1.000
_cell.length_b   1.000
_cell.length_c   1.000
_cell.angle_alpha   90.00
_cell.angle_beta   90.00
_cell.angle_gamma   90.00
#
_symmetry.space_group_name_H-M   'P 1'
#
loop_
_entity.id
_entity.type
_entity.pdbx_description
1 polymer ?
#
loop_
_entity_poly.entity_id
_entity_poly.type
_entity_poly.pdbx_seq_one_letter_code
_entity_poly.pdbx_strand_id
1 'polypeptide(L)'
;MDDIEDAVDDVERKVDEATDDVGTAKIVYDHPEDGTTELKVENDDIVYFDDHWLVKVGEDESGDDLVRRIPRNRVHFVERSIEELEQKVQSVVEKTKEQFGWWG
;
A
#
# COMPACT_ATOMS: atom_id res chain seq x y z
N MET A 1 -3.08 4.81 -40.13
CA MET A 1 -3.93 5.07 -38.95
C MET A 1 -3.38 4.13 -37.91
N ASP A 2 -2.10 4.32 -37.59
CA ASP A 2 -1.23 3.30 -36.98
C ASP A 2 -0.49 3.89 -35.76
N ASP A 3 -0.49 5.21 -35.60
CA ASP A 3 0.23 5.90 -34.53
C ASP A 3 -0.47 5.83 -33.15
N ILE A 4 -1.75 5.43 -33.11
CA ILE A 4 -2.51 5.34 -31.86
C ILE A 4 -2.34 3.97 -31.21
N GLU A 5 -2.24 2.89 -31.99
CA GLU A 5 -2.11 1.54 -31.45
C GLU A 5 -0.73 1.33 -30.79
N ASP A 6 0.34 1.88 -31.36
CA ASP A 6 1.70 1.84 -30.80
C ASP A 6 1.82 2.64 -29.48
N ALA A 7 1.07 3.75 -29.38
CA ALA A 7 1.01 4.54 -28.15
C ALA A 7 0.18 3.89 -27.04
N VAL A 8 -0.78 3.03 -27.40
CA VAL A 8 -1.58 2.27 -26.42
C VAL A 8 -0.76 1.11 -25.85
N ASP A 9 0.04 0.42 -26.67
CA ASP A 9 0.94 -0.65 -26.22
C ASP A 9 2.05 -0.12 -25.28
N ASP A 10 2.59 1.07 -25.55
CA ASP A 10 3.59 1.71 -24.68
C ASP A 10 3.00 2.18 -23.33
N VAL A 11 1.69 2.47 -23.30
CA VAL A 11 0.95 2.81 -22.07
C VAL A 11 0.61 1.54 -21.29
N GLU A 12 0.13 0.48 -21.94
CA GLU A 12 -0.13 -0.82 -21.27
C GLU A 12 1.17 -1.39 -20.67
N ARG A 13 2.28 -1.39 -21.42
CA ARG A 13 3.60 -1.81 -20.92
C ARG A 13 4.10 -0.97 -19.74
N LYS A 14 3.76 0.32 -19.67
CA LYS A 14 4.07 1.18 -18.51
C LYS A 14 3.16 0.95 -17.31
N VAL A 15 1.94 0.45 -17.53
CA VAL A 15 1.01 0.10 -16.47
C VAL A 15 1.41 -1.24 -15.83
N ASP A 16 1.86 -2.21 -16.61
CA ASP A 16 2.40 -3.48 -16.09
C ASP A 16 3.74 -3.32 -15.33
N GLU A 17 4.52 -2.27 -15.60
CA GLU A 17 5.75 -1.97 -14.83
C GLU A 17 5.47 -1.14 -13.55
N ALA A 18 4.25 -0.62 -13.39
CA ALA A 18 3.81 0.16 -12.23
C ALA A 18 3.09 -0.70 -11.16
N THR A 19 3.00 -2.02 -11.34
CA THR A 19 2.35 -2.93 -10.39
C THR A 19 3.26 -3.41 -9.26
N ASP A 20 4.55 -3.08 -9.25
CA ASP A 20 5.51 -3.79 -8.36
C ASP A 20 5.83 -3.08 -7.03
N ASP A 21 5.30 -1.87 -6.76
CA ASP A 21 5.59 -1.15 -5.51
C ASP A 21 4.35 -0.36 -5.05
N VAL A 22 3.38 -1.07 -4.46
CA VAL A 22 2.20 -0.46 -3.80
C VAL A 22 2.47 -0.11 -2.33
N GLY A 23 3.69 -0.33 -1.83
CA GLY A 23 4.05 -0.18 -0.42
C GLY A 23 3.38 -1.22 0.50
N THR A 24 3.87 -1.31 1.73
CA THR A 24 3.41 -2.31 2.72
C THR A 24 2.51 -1.69 3.78
N ALA A 25 1.50 -2.43 4.21
CA ALA A 25 0.69 -2.16 5.39
C ALA A 25 0.95 -3.19 6.50
N LYS A 26 0.79 -2.75 7.74
CA LYS A 26 0.80 -3.58 8.94
C LYS A 26 -0.45 -3.32 9.75
N ILE A 27 -1.18 -4.37 10.10
CA ILE A 27 -2.35 -4.33 10.98
C ILE A 27 -2.07 -5.15 12.24
N VAL A 28 -2.38 -4.58 13.41
CA VAL A 28 -2.31 -5.27 14.69
C VAL A 28 -3.71 -5.36 15.30
N TYR A 29 -4.16 -6.58 15.60
CA TYR A 29 -5.53 -6.84 16.01
C TYR A 29 -5.65 -8.06 16.95
N ASP A 30 -6.80 -8.18 17.64
CA ASP A 30 -7.09 -9.34 18.48
C ASP A 30 -7.68 -10.50 17.67
N HIS A 31 -6.88 -11.55 17.51
CA HIS A 31 -7.28 -12.85 16.98
C HIS A 31 -7.99 -13.67 18.06
N PRO A 32 -9.09 -14.37 17.73
CA PRO A 32 -9.86 -15.15 18.71
C PRO A 32 -9.07 -16.29 19.36
N GLU A 33 -8.07 -16.84 18.68
CA GLU A 33 -7.29 -17.99 19.18
C GLU A 33 -5.90 -17.59 19.68
N ASP A 34 -5.26 -16.61 19.03
CA ASP A 34 -3.85 -16.26 19.26
C ASP A 34 -3.67 -14.99 20.11
N GLY A 35 -4.77 -14.33 20.48
CA GLY A 35 -4.71 -13.02 21.15
C GLY A 35 -4.22 -11.94 20.19
N THR A 36 -3.37 -11.02 20.65
CA THR A 36 -2.89 -9.92 19.80
C THR A 36 -1.94 -10.43 18.71
N THR A 37 -2.34 -10.25 17.45
CA THR A 37 -1.62 -10.69 16.24
C THR A 37 -1.23 -9.51 15.37
N GLU A 38 -0.05 -9.60 14.75
CA GLU A 38 0.44 -8.69 13.72
C GLU A 38 0.35 -9.36 12.35
N LEU A 39 -0.14 -8.63 11.34
CA LEU A 39 -0.17 -9.08 9.95
C LEU A 39 0.39 -7.97 9.05
N LYS A 40 1.31 -8.35 8.16
CA LYS A 40 1.88 -7.47 7.12
C LYS A 40 1.36 -7.91 5.75
N VAL A 41 0.90 -6.96 4.96
CA VAL A 41 0.31 -7.16 3.63
C VAL A 41 0.66 -5.99 2.72
N GLU A 42 0.39 -6.10 1.43
CA GLU A 42 0.49 -4.98 0.51
C GLU A 42 -0.60 -3.94 0.80
N ASN A 43 -0.39 -2.67 0.44
CA ASN A 43 -1.41 -1.65 0.71
C ASN A 43 -2.73 -1.90 -0.04
N ASP A 44 -2.68 -2.55 -1.21
CA ASP A 44 -3.87 -2.90 -2.01
C ASP A 44 -4.66 -4.06 -1.36
N ASP A 45 -3.97 -4.94 -0.63
CA ASP A 45 -4.54 -6.09 0.08
C ASP A 45 -5.28 -5.72 1.37
N ILE A 46 -5.32 -4.44 1.74
CA ILE A 46 -6.01 -3.97 2.95
C ILE A 46 -6.88 -2.74 2.71
N VAL A 47 -8.15 -2.85 3.08
CA VAL A 47 -9.11 -1.75 2.98
C VAL A 47 -9.98 -1.66 4.23
N TYR A 48 -10.40 -0.45 4.58
CA TYR A 48 -11.40 -0.23 5.63
C TYR A 48 -12.76 0.04 5.00
N PHE A 49 -13.76 -0.77 5.33
CA PHE A 49 -15.10 -0.73 4.77
C PHE A 49 -16.16 -1.17 5.80
N ASP A 50 -17.30 -0.46 5.87
CA ASP A 50 -18.45 -0.77 6.74
C ASP A 50 -18.06 -1.08 8.20
N ASP A 51 -17.19 -0.25 8.79
CA ASP A 51 -16.63 -0.43 10.15
C ASP A 51 -15.72 -1.66 10.36
N HIS A 52 -15.25 -2.26 9.28
CA HIS A 52 -14.34 -3.40 9.31
C HIS A 52 -13.12 -3.17 8.46
N TRP A 53 -12.03 -3.83 8.83
CA TRP A 53 -10.88 -4.04 7.96
C TRP A 53 -11.10 -5.31 7.16
N LEU A 54 -10.88 -5.23 5.86
CA LEU A 54 -10.80 -6.36 4.96
C LEU A 54 -9.34 -6.53 4.60
N VAL A 55 -8.81 -7.74 4.84
CA VAL A 55 -7.40 -8.07 4.60
C VAL A 55 -7.32 -9.35 3.79
N LYS A 56 -6.66 -9.34 2.64
CA LYS A 56 -6.37 -10.56 1.89
C LYS A 56 -5.39 -11.41 2.70
N VAL A 57 -5.70 -12.68 2.89
CA VAL A 57 -4.90 -13.64 3.70
C VAL A 57 -4.38 -14.82 2.88
N GLY A 58 -4.68 -14.86 1.59
CA GLY A 58 -4.26 -15.88 0.66
C GLY A 58 -5.26 -16.06 -0.47
N GLU A 59 -5.18 -17.21 -1.13
CA GLU A 59 -6.07 -17.66 -2.18
C GLU A 59 -6.63 -19.03 -1.79
N ASP A 60 -7.83 -19.37 -2.25
CA ASP A 60 -8.42 -20.70 -2.05
C ASP A 60 -7.96 -21.72 -3.10
N GLU A 61 -8.47 -22.95 -3.02
CA GLU A 61 -8.11 -24.04 -3.94
C GLU A 61 -8.50 -23.78 -5.41
N SER A 62 -9.37 -22.81 -5.65
CA SER A 62 -9.82 -22.38 -6.98
C SER A 62 -9.04 -21.16 -7.50
N GLY A 63 -8.19 -20.57 -6.66
CA GLY A 63 -7.47 -19.32 -6.96
C GLY A 63 -8.28 -18.06 -6.67
N ASP A 64 -9.37 -18.15 -5.90
CA ASP A 64 -10.14 -16.97 -5.49
C ASP A 64 -9.54 -16.35 -4.22
N ASP A 65 -9.55 -15.02 -4.13
CA ASP A 65 -8.99 -14.27 -2.99
C ASP A 65 -9.71 -14.58 -1.68
N LEU A 66 -8.95 -15.02 -0.69
CA LEU A 66 -9.46 -15.23 0.67
C LEU A 66 -9.32 -13.95 1.49
N VAL A 67 -10.46 -13.31 1.79
CA VAL A 67 -10.51 -12.06 2.55
C VAL A 67 -10.94 -12.29 4.00
N ARG A 68 -10.19 -11.73 4.95
CA ARG A 68 -10.51 -11.71 6.37
C ARG A 68 -11.15 -10.38 6.77
N ARG A 69 -12.33 -10.45 7.39
CA ARG A 69 -13.04 -9.30 7.96
C ARG A 69 -12.73 -9.14 9.46
N ILE A 70 -12.12 -8.02 9.83
CA ILE A 70 -11.71 -7.70 11.20
C ILE A 70 -12.48 -6.47 11.69
N PRO A 71 -13.35 -6.59 12.70
CA PRO A 71 -14.08 -5.46 13.26
C PRO A 71 -13.15 -4.36 13.79
N ARG A 72 -13.52 -3.09 13.61
CA ARG A 72 -12.73 -1.94 14.10
C ARG A 72 -12.38 -2.05 15.59
N ASN A 73 -13.31 -2.53 16.41
CA ASN A 73 -13.13 -2.64 17.86
C ASN A 73 -12.12 -3.72 18.29
N ARG A 74 -11.65 -4.56 17.37
CA ARG A 74 -10.58 -5.54 17.60
C ARG A 74 -9.23 -5.09 17.05
N VAL A 75 -9.17 -3.96 16.35
CA VAL A 75 -7.92 -3.45 15.77
C VAL A 75 -7.28 -2.46 16.73
N HIS A 76 -6.02 -2.71 17.06
CA HIS A 76 -5.21 -1.81 17.87
C HIS A 76 -4.71 -0.64 17.03
N PHE A 77 -4.09 -0.95 15.88
CA PHE A 77 -3.63 0.06 14.94
C PHE A 77 -3.37 -0.53 13.54
N VAL A 78 -3.28 0.38 12.56
CA VAL A 78 -2.80 0.09 11.21
C VAL A 78 -1.71 1.10 10.85
N GLU A 79 -0.57 0.60 10.42
CA GLU A 79 0.56 1.36 9.86
C GLU A 79 0.62 1.11 8.34
N ARG A 80 0.93 2.13 7.55
CA ARG A 80 1.13 2.01 6.11
C ARG A 80 2.38 2.76 5.68
N SER A 81 3.22 2.11 4.90
CA SER A 81 4.31 2.75 4.18
C SER A 81 3.69 3.48 2.98
N ILE A 82 4.07 4.74 2.79
CA ILE A 82 3.68 5.55 1.64
C ILE A 82 4.99 5.85 0.90
N GLU A 83 5.25 5.19 -0.21
CA GLU A 83 6.49 5.44 -0.99
C GLU A 83 6.55 6.89 -1.51
N GLU A 84 5.41 7.49 -1.84
CA GLU A 84 5.32 8.92 -2.16
C GLU A 84 5.70 9.85 -0.99
N LEU A 85 5.59 9.40 0.27
CA LEU A 85 5.95 10.20 1.44
C LEU A 85 7.47 10.26 1.61
N GLU A 86 8.21 9.17 1.33
CA GLU A 86 9.68 9.19 1.36
C GLU A 86 10.26 10.12 0.29
N GLN A 87 9.71 10.08 -0.94
CA GLN A 87 10.11 11.02 -2.00
C GLN A 87 9.75 12.48 -1.67
N LYS A 88 8.58 12.73 -1.08
CA LYS A 88 8.17 14.09 -0.65
C LYS A 88 9.02 14.59 0.53
N VAL A 89 9.36 13.73 1.48
CA VAL A 89 10.22 14.09 2.63
C VAL A 89 11.66 14.33 2.16
N GLN A 90 12.22 13.51 1.27
CA GLN A 90 13.53 13.79 0.65
C GLN A 90 13.51 15.12 -0.10
N SER A 91 12.50 15.35 -0.94
CA SER A 91 12.34 16.62 -1.68
C SER A 91 12.23 17.84 -0.77
N VAL A 92 11.56 17.72 0.38
CA VAL A 92 11.43 18.80 1.37
C VAL A 92 12.75 19.00 2.13
N VAL A 93 13.47 17.94 2.47
CA VAL A 93 14.79 18.00 3.13
C VAL A 93 15.84 18.61 2.18
N GLU A 94 15.83 18.26 0.90
CA GLU A 94 16.69 18.87 -0.13
C GLU A 94 16.39 20.36 -0.31
N LYS A 95 15.11 20.75 -0.42
CA LYS A 95 14.70 22.17 -0.46
C LYS A 95 15.07 22.94 0.80
N THR A 96 15.11 22.28 1.96
CA THR A 96 15.51 22.92 3.23
C THR A 96 17.03 23.13 3.30
N LYS A 97 17.84 22.24 2.71
CA LYS A 97 19.30 22.45 2.54
C LYS A 97 19.60 23.62 1.61
N GLU A 98 18.83 23.80 0.54
CA GLU A 98 18.95 24.98 -0.33
C GLU A 98 18.56 26.29 0.37
N GLN A 99 17.60 26.26 1.29
CA GLN A 99 17.16 27.46 2.01
C GLN A 99 18.07 27.91 3.17
N PHE A 100 18.95 27.03 3.66
CA PHE A 100 19.90 27.34 4.76
C PHE A 100 21.38 27.38 4.33
N GLY A 101 21.67 27.25 3.03
CA GLY A 101 23.03 27.36 2.47
C GLY A 101 23.51 28.78 2.15
N TRP A 102 22.74 29.82 2.49
CA TRP A 102 23.12 31.22 2.26
C TRP A 102 23.22 32.02 3.57
N TRP A 103 24.02 31.54 4.52
CA TRP A 103 24.78 32.41 5.42
C TRP A 103 26.15 31.77 5.65
N GLY A 104 27.14 32.37 4.99
CA GLY A 104 28.56 32.01 4.95
C GLY A 104 29.23 32.88 3.92
#